data_AF-A0A1Q3JIP8-F1
#
_entry.id   AF-A0A1Q3JIP8-F1
#
_cell.length_a   1.000
_cell.length_b   1.000
_cell.length_c   1.000
_cell.angle_alpha   90.00
_cell.angle_beta   90.00
_cell.angle_gamma   90.00
#
_symmetry.space_group_name_H-M   'P 1'
#
loop_
_entity.id
_entity.type
_entity.pdbx_description
1 polymer ?
#
loop_
_entity_poly.entity_id
_entity_poly.type
_entity_poly.pdbx_seq_one_letter_code
_entity_poly.pdbx_strand_id
1 'polypeptide(L)'
;MKADLDDLKRRMATAAADQDFEEAQRFRDLIARLSSSPPLADGRSLWRRQQPGAMGLGTSDQKFAPPPGWKPPARPSPMTTGHRKPRGAK
;
A
#
# COMPACT_ATOMS: atom_id res chain seq x y z
N MET A 1 -27.01 15.60 5.18
CA MET A 1 -26.38 14.94 4.01
C MET A 1 -26.26 13.42 4.10
N LYS A 2 -26.50 12.76 5.25
CA LYS A 2 -26.58 11.27 5.32
C LYS A 2 -27.88 10.70 4.71
N ALA A 3 -29.00 11.40 4.92
CA ALA A 3 -30.32 11.00 4.40
C ALA A 3 -30.35 10.86 2.86
N ASP A 4 -29.59 11.69 2.15
CA ASP A 4 -29.49 11.64 0.69
C ASP A 4 -28.73 10.40 0.17
N LEU A 5 -27.71 9.95 0.92
CA LEU A 5 -26.93 8.76 0.57
C LEU A 5 -27.72 7.47 0.73
N ASP A 6 -28.56 7.37 1.77
CA ASP A 6 -29.38 6.19 2.02
C ASP A 6 -30.54 6.08 1.02
N ASP A 7 -31.04 7.20 0.50
CA ASP A 7 -32.00 7.22 -0.60
C ASP A 7 -31.37 6.75 -1.92
N LEU A 8 -30.16 7.21 -2.24
CA LEU A 8 -29.42 6.73 -3.42
C LEU A 8 -29.15 5.22 -3.35
N LYS A 9 -28.80 4.68 -2.18
CA LYS A 9 -28.62 3.23 -1.98
C LYS A 9 -29.90 2.45 -2.20
N ARG A 10 -31.05 2.96 -1.73
CA ARG A 10 -32.35 2.34 -1.97
C ARG A 10 -32.69 2.30 -3.46
N ARG A 11 -32.50 3.42 -4.17
CA ARG A 11 -32.76 3.49 -5.62
C ARG A 11 -31.85 2.56 -6.42
N MET A 12 -30.57 2.47 -6.05
CA MET A 12 -29.64 1.49 -6.64
C MET A 12 -30.12 0.05 -6.45
N ALA A 13 -30.59 -0.30 -5.26
CA ALA A 13 -31.10 -1.65 -4.96
C ALA A 13 -32.39 -1.97 -5.73
N THR A 14 -33.29 -0.99 -5.88
CA THR A 14 -34.50 -1.13 -6.71
C THR A 14 -34.14 -1.35 -8.18
N ALA A 15 -33.26 -0.52 -8.76
CA ALA A 15 -32.81 -0.70 -10.14
C ALA A 15 -32.14 -2.06 -10.38
N ALA A 16 -31.32 -2.54 -9.44
CA ALA A 16 -30.71 -3.85 -9.52
C ALA A 16 -31.74 -5.00 -9.43
N ALA A 17 -32.81 -4.83 -8.65
CA ALA A 17 -33.90 -5.80 -8.56
C ALA A 17 -34.71 -5.87 -9.87
N ASP A 18 -34.90 -4.72 -10.54
CA ASP A 18 -35.54 -4.60 -11.84
C ASP A 18 -34.61 -4.97 -13.02
N GLN A 19 -33.39 -5.45 -12.72
CA GLN A 19 -32.34 -5.82 -13.68
C GLN A 19 -31.83 -4.65 -14.56
N ASP A 20 -32.08 -3.41 -14.15
CA ASP A 20 -31.52 -2.22 -14.79
C ASP A 20 -30.14 -1.89 -14.19
N PHE A 21 -29.13 -2.59 -14.70
CA PHE A 21 -27.76 -2.44 -14.22
C PHE A 21 -27.10 -1.13 -14.65
N GLU A 22 -27.59 -0.49 -15.72
CA GLU A 22 -27.08 0.81 -16.19
C GLU A 22 -27.45 1.90 -15.18
N GLU A 23 -28.71 1.96 -14.76
CA GLU A 23 -29.14 2.87 -13.70
C GLU A 23 -28.50 2.53 -12.36
N ALA A 24 -28.38 1.23 -12.01
CA ALA A 24 -27.68 0.83 -10.79
C ALA A 24 -26.21 1.30 -10.78
N GLN A 25 -25.52 1.23 -11.93
CA GLN A 25 -24.15 1.75 -12.08
C GLN A 25 -24.10 3.27 -11.88
N ARG A 26 -25.03 4.03 -12.47
CA ARG A 26 -25.09 5.49 -12.30
C ARG A 26 -25.25 5.87 -10.83
N PHE A 27 -26.14 5.20 -10.10
CA PHE A 27 -26.31 5.43 -8.67
C PHE A 27 -25.06 5.03 -7.86
N ARG A 28 -24.40 3.93 -8.22
CA ARG A 28 -23.12 3.54 -7.60
C ARG A 28 -22.05 4.62 -7.76
N ASP A 29 -21.90 5.18 -8.96
CA ASP A 29 -20.89 6.21 -9.25
C ASP A 29 -21.20 7.52 -8.50
N LEU A 30 -22.47 7.89 -8.40
CA LEU A 30 -22.94 9.01 -7.58
C LEU A 30 -22.66 8.78 -6.09
N ILE A 31 -22.97 7.59 -5.58
CA ILE A 31 -22.66 7.19 -4.21
C ILE A 31 -21.15 7.25 -3.98
N ALA A 32 -20.32 6.74 -4.90
CA ALA A 32 -18.87 6.80 -4.78
C ALA A 32 -18.37 8.25 -4.72
N ARG A 33 -18.91 9.15 -5.54
CA ARG A 33 -18.57 10.57 -5.52
C ARG A 33 -18.96 11.25 -4.21
N LEU A 34 -20.13 10.94 -3.66
CA LEU A 34 -20.65 11.55 -2.42
C LEU A 34 -20.06 10.93 -1.14
N SER A 35 -19.78 9.62 -1.16
CA SER A 35 -19.19 8.88 -0.04
C SER A 35 -17.68 9.02 0.03
N SER A 36 -17.04 9.34 -1.09
CA SER A 36 -15.65 9.77 -1.15
C SER A 36 -15.48 11.10 -0.41
N SER A 37 -15.17 11.03 0.89
CA SER A 37 -14.08 11.87 1.41
C SER A 37 -12.90 11.72 0.44
N PRO A 38 -12.24 12.81 -0.01
CA PRO A 38 -11.48 12.85 -1.26
C PRO A 38 -10.60 11.61 -1.40
N PRO A 39 -10.48 11.03 -2.61
CA PRO A 39 -9.91 9.71 -2.82
C PRO A 39 -8.44 9.68 -2.40
N LEU A 40 -8.13 9.49 -1.11
CA LEU A 40 -6.81 9.81 -0.56
C LEU A 40 -6.20 11.09 -1.20
N ALA A 41 -6.96 12.19 -1.31
CA ALA A 41 -6.56 13.41 -2.03
C ALA A 41 -6.07 13.28 -3.51
N ASP A 42 -5.86 12.08 -4.07
CA ASP A 42 -5.04 11.92 -5.29
C ASP A 42 -5.47 10.79 -6.23
N GLY A 43 -6.54 10.02 -5.94
CA GLY A 43 -7.03 9.01 -6.88
C GLY A 43 -5.99 7.94 -7.26
N ARG A 44 -5.02 7.66 -6.37
CA ARG A 44 -3.93 6.74 -6.68
C ARG A 44 -4.39 5.32 -6.40
N SER A 45 -4.18 4.45 -7.39
CA SER A 45 -4.21 3.00 -7.21
C SER A 45 -3.34 2.59 -6.01
N LEU A 46 -3.63 1.43 -5.40
CA LEU A 46 -2.79 0.87 -4.32
C LEU A 46 -1.32 0.67 -4.75
N TRP A 47 -1.08 0.70 -6.06
CA TRP A 47 0.22 0.64 -6.71
C TRP A 47 0.92 2.00 -6.69
N ARG A 48 2.10 2.05 -6.07
CA ARG A 48 2.96 3.23 -6.09
C ARG A 48 3.69 3.29 -7.44
N ARG A 49 3.71 4.46 -8.09
CA ARG A 49 4.54 4.67 -9.29
C ARG A 49 6.01 4.48 -8.94
N GLN A 50 6.70 3.66 -9.74
CA GLN A 50 8.14 3.46 -9.63
C GLN A 50 8.87 4.80 -9.84
N GLN A 51 9.80 5.12 -8.95
CA GLN A 51 10.60 6.35 -9.02
C GLN A 51 11.91 6.07 -9.77
N PRO A 52 12.27 6.87 -10.79
CA PRO A 52 13.56 6.75 -11.46
C PRO A 52 14.71 6.87 -10.43
N GLY A 53 15.70 5.98 -10.49
CA GLY A 53 16.79 5.91 -9.51
C GLY A 53 16.54 5.01 -8.30
N ALA A 54 15.29 4.58 -8.06
CA ALA A 54 14.99 3.52 -7.09
C ALA A 54 15.12 2.11 -7.71
N MET A 55 15.23 1.99 -9.03
CA MET A 55 15.44 0.73 -9.77
C MET A 55 16.85 0.14 -9.55
N GLY A 56 17.13 -0.31 -8.34
CA GLY A 56 18.24 -1.22 -8.04
C GLY A 56 17.71 -2.64 -7.83
N LEU A 57 18.57 -3.66 -8.03
CA LEU A 57 18.27 -5.05 -7.65
C LEU A 57 17.69 -5.05 -6.21
N GLY A 58 16.42 -5.48 -6.03
CA GLY A 58 15.69 -5.39 -4.76
C GLY A 58 14.55 -4.35 -4.70
N THR A 59 14.17 -3.70 -5.82
CA THR A 59 13.07 -2.71 -5.81
C THR A 59 11.67 -3.28 -5.52
N SER A 60 11.54 -4.61 -5.50
CA SER A 60 10.32 -5.32 -5.13
C SER A 60 10.33 -5.80 -3.67
N ASP A 61 11.33 -5.41 -2.88
CA ASP A 61 11.55 -6.04 -1.59
C ASP A 61 10.50 -5.64 -0.55
N GLN A 62 9.92 -6.67 0.06
CA GLN A 62 9.18 -6.57 1.30
C GLN A 62 10.16 -6.15 2.40
N LYS A 63 10.14 -4.87 2.80
CA LYS A 63 10.89 -4.42 3.98
C LYS A 63 10.28 -5.08 5.21
N PHE A 64 11.01 -5.98 5.86
CA PHE A 64 10.61 -6.52 7.15
C PHE A 64 10.57 -5.38 8.17
N ALA A 65 9.36 -5.04 8.63
CA ALA A 65 9.14 -4.06 9.69
C ALA A 65 9.01 -4.80 11.02
N PRO A 66 10.06 -4.85 11.86
CA PRO A 66 9.97 -5.52 13.14
C PRO A 66 8.95 -4.81 14.06
N PRO A 67 8.30 -5.53 14.99
CA PRO A 67 7.37 -4.93 15.92
C PRO A 67 8.07 -3.94 16.87
N PRO A 68 7.34 -2.96 17.44
CA PRO A 68 7.89 -2.00 18.40
C PRO A 68 8.61 -2.72 19.56
N GLY A 69 9.86 -2.34 19.83
CA GLY A 69 10.67 -2.91 20.93
C GLY A 69 11.50 -4.14 20.57
N TRP A 70 11.44 -4.64 19.33
CA TRP A 70 12.31 -5.72 18.88
C TRP A 70 13.78 -5.27 18.83
N LYS A 71 14.66 -6.06 19.45
CA LYS A 71 16.13 -5.87 19.38
C LYS A 71 16.76 -7.09 18.68
N PRO A 72 17.56 -6.90 17.62
CA PRO A 72 18.28 -7.99 16.99
C PRO A 72 19.27 -8.64 17.97
N PRO A 73 19.53 -9.95 17.86
CA PRO A 73 20.56 -10.60 18.66
C PRO A 73 21.95 -10.04 18.31
N ALA A 74 22.88 -10.12 19.27
CA ALA A 74 24.27 -9.74 19.04
C ALA A 74 24.88 -10.60 17.92
N ARG A 75 25.65 -9.96 17.03
CA ARG A 75 26.37 -10.69 15.97
C ARG A 75 27.33 -11.68 16.63
N PRO A 76 27.39 -12.95 16.18
CA PRO A 76 28.39 -13.88 16.68
C PRO A 76 29.79 -13.33 16.43
N SER A 77 30.72 -13.64 17.34
CA SER A 77 32.12 -13.28 17.15
C SER A 77 32.61 -13.84 15.80
N PRO A 78 33.18 -13.02 14.91
CA PRO A 78 33.77 -13.55 13.68
C PRO A 78 34.90 -14.50 14.06
N MET A 79 34.79 -15.77 13.66
CA MET A 79 35.84 -16.80 13.88
C MET A 79 37.11 -16.54 13.04
N THR A 80 37.23 -15.35 12.44
CA THR A 80 38.37 -14.93 11.63
C THR A 80 39.27 -14.01 12.46
N THR A 81 40.05 -14.61 13.37
CA THR A 81 41.15 -13.92 14.03
C THR A 81 42.42 -14.00 13.16
N GLY A 82 43.04 -12.85 12.87
CA GLY A 82 44.51 -12.73 12.87
C GLY A 82 45.34 -13.19 11.65
N HIS A 83 45.04 -12.76 10.42
CA HIS A 83 46.03 -12.82 9.32
C HIS A 83 46.37 -11.41 8.79
N ARG A 84 46.97 -10.58 9.64
CA ARG A 84 47.73 -9.41 9.15
C ARG A 84 49.18 -9.84 9.04
N LYS A 85 49.71 -10.00 7.81
CA LYS A 85 51.16 -10.07 7.60
C LYS A 85 51.77 -8.74 8.09
N PRO A 86 52.82 -8.74 8.93
CA PRO A 86 53.52 -7.50 9.24
C PRO A 86 54.10 -6.92 7.94
N ARG A 87 53.74 -5.68 7.62
CA ARG A 87 54.38 -4.95 6.52
C ARG A 87 55.76 -4.53 7.00
N GLY A 88 56.80 -5.11 6.42
CA GLY A 88 58.20 -4.75 6.64
C GLY A 88 58.95 -5.75 7.52
N ALA A 89 59.41 -6.84 6.91
CA ALA A 89 60.68 -7.44 7.30
C ALA A 89 61.71 -6.95 6.28
N LYS A 90 62.83 -6.39 6.78
CA LYS A 90 63.98 -5.96 5.98
C LYS A 90 64.61 -7.13 5.24
#